data_AF-A0A1F9T981-F1
#
_entry.id   AF-A0A1F9T981-F1
#
_cell.length_a   1.000
_cell.length_b   1.000
_cell.length_c   1.000
_cell.angle_alpha   90.00
_cell.angle_beta   90.00
_cell.angle_gamma   90.00
#
_symmetry.space_group_name_H-M   'P 1'
#
loop_
_entity.id
_entity.type
_entity.pdbx_description
1 polymer ?
#
loop_
_entity_poly.entity_id
_entity_poly.type
_entity_poly.pdbx_seq_one_letter_code
_entity_poly.pdbx_strand_id
1 'polypeptide(L)'
;MAEENNKEEILHKMRHSLAHVMAQAVMELYPGVKFGIGPAIDNGFYYDFDLEHHFTPEDLPAIEKKMKHIIGAAHKFERVELPRAEALKHFEGKGEKYKVELINDLPEGSVISIYKSGPFEDLCKGPHVDHTGKLKAFKLTHVAGAYWRGSEKNAMLQRIYAVAFETPAELDAYLKQQEEAAKRDHRKLGRQLDLYSINETVGPGLVLWHPNGARIRHEIETFWKEEHFKGGYDLVNTPHIGRAQLWETSGHLGFYKDSMYAPMDIDGIEYYAKPMNCPFHIEIYKANSHSYRDLPLRWAELGTVYRFEKAGVLHGLMRVRGFTQDDAHLICTQEQMEAEVIEVLRFSMNILRTFGL
;
A
#
# COMPACT_ATOMS: atom_id res chain seq x y z
N MET A 1 -15.73 21.94 -9.80
CA MET A 1 -14.32 22.41 -9.80
C MET A 1 -14.01 23.43 -8.70
N ALA A 2 -14.51 24.69 -8.74
CA ALA A 2 -14.13 25.68 -7.70
C ALA A 2 -14.71 25.38 -6.30
N GLU A 3 -15.97 24.92 -6.21
CA GLU A 3 -16.60 24.53 -4.94
C GLU A 3 -16.03 23.22 -4.36
N GLU A 4 -15.71 22.25 -5.22
CA GLU A 4 -15.05 20.99 -4.83
C GLU A 4 -13.64 21.23 -4.28
N ASN A 5 -12.85 22.08 -4.95
CA ASN A 5 -11.51 22.45 -4.47
C ASN A 5 -11.55 23.13 -3.09
N ASN A 6 -12.59 23.94 -2.83
CA ASN A 6 -12.77 24.58 -1.54
C ASN A 6 -13.14 23.57 -0.43
N LYS A 7 -14.00 22.59 -0.74
CA LYS A 7 -14.37 21.53 0.21
C LYS A 7 -13.16 20.65 0.58
N GLU A 8 -12.36 20.25 -0.39
CA GLU A 8 -11.14 19.47 -0.14
C GLU A 8 -10.13 20.25 0.73
N GLU A 9 -9.95 21.55 0.47
CA GLU A 9 -9.05 22.39 1.27
C GLU A 9 -9.54 22.53 2.72
N ILE A 10 -10.85 22.69 2.92
CA ILE A 10 -11.48 22.73 4.25
C ILE A 10 -11.27 21.41 4.99
N LEU A 11 -11.53 20.28 4.33
CA LEU A 11 -11.36 18.95 4.92
C LEU A 11 -9.88 18.68 5.27
N HIS A 12 -8.96 19.08 4.39
CA HIS A 12 -7.53 18.98 4.66
C HIS A 12 -7.14 19.78 5.91
N LYS A 13 -7.54 21.05 6.01
CA LYS A 13 -7.32 21.91 7.20
C LYS A 13 -7.87 21.28 8.47
N MET A 14 -9.10 20.77 8.41
CA MET A 14 -9.78 20.15 9.54
C MET A 14 -9.07 18.87 10.00
N ARG A 15 -8.75 17.96 9.07
CA ARG A 15 -8.05 16.70 9.35
C ARG A 15 -6.66 16.94 9.92
N HIS A 16 -5.94 17.89 9.35
CA HIS A 16 -4.62 18.25 9.84
C HIS A 16 -4.67 18.87 11.25
N SER A 17 -5.67 19.70 11.52
CA SER A 17 -5.90 20.25 12.86
C SER A 17 -6.30 19.19 13.87
N LEU A 18 -7.09 18.19 13.47
CA LEU A 18 -7.42 17.04 14.31
C LEU A 18 -6.19 16.18 14.63
N ALA A 19 -5.23 16.07 13.71
CA ALA A 19 -3.96 15.40 13.98
C ALA A 19 -3.21 16.07 15.14
N HIS A 20 -3.17 17.41 15.18
CA HIS A 20 -2.57 18.15 16.30
C HIS A 20 -3.36 17.96 17.60
N VAL A 21 -4.69 17.96 17.55
CA VAL A 21 -5.52 17.67 18.74
C VAL A 21 -5.26 16.25 19.26
N MET A 22 -5.07 15.27 18.37
CA MET A 22 -4.72 13.90 18.75
C MET A 22 -3.33 13.87 19.40
N ALA A 23 -2.35 14.55 18.83
CA ALA A 23 -1.01 14.65 19.41
C ALA A 23 -1.01 15.30 20.80
N GLN A 24 -1.77 16.40 20.97
CA GLN A 24 -1.98 17.01 22.28
C GLN A 24 -2.66 16.05 23.26
N ALA A 25 -3.69 15.33 22.83
CA ALA A 25 -4.40 14.37 23.68
C ALA A 25 -3.45 13.27 24.18
N VAL A 26 -2.60 12.74 23.29
CA VAL A 26 -1.57 11.76 23.64
C VAL A 26 -0.52 12.37 24.57
N MET A 27 -0.05 13.60 24.32
CA MET A 27 0.89 14.32 25.18
C MET A 27 0.39 14.42 26.63
N GLU A 28 -0.88 14.76 26.81
CA GLU A 28 -1.47 14.97 28.13
C GLU A 28 -1.78 13.64 28.86
N LEU A 29 -2.05 12.56 28.12
CA LEU A 29 -2.31 11.23 28.69
C LEU A 29 -1.02 10.44 28.96
N TYR A 30 0.00 10.61 28.13
CA TYR A 30 1.24 9.84 28.14
C TYR A 30 2.45 10.79 28.14
N PRO A 31 2.87 11.28 29.33
CA PRO A 31 4.01 12.18 29.45
C PRO A 31 5.29 11.57 28.88
N GLY A 32 6.12 12.39 28.22
CA GLY A 32 7.41 11.97 27.68
C GLY A 32 7.38 11.43 26.24
N VAL A 33 6.20 11.31 25.63
CA VAL A 33 6.04 10.99 24.20
C VAL A 33 6.83 11.96 23.32
N LYS A 34 7.44 11.42 22.25
CA LYS A 34 8.05 12.21 21.16
C LYS A 34 7.21 12.10 19.90
N PHE A 35 7.17 13.17 19.12
CA PHE A 35 6.26 13.29 17.99
C PHE A 35 7.01 13.12 16.65
N GLY A 36 6.54 12.18 15.82
CA GLY A 36 7.01 12.00 14.46
C GLY A 36 6.28 12.91 13.48
N ILE A 37 5.61 12.31 12.50
CA ILE A 37 4.81 13.00 11.47
C ILE A 37 3.32 12.75 11.67
N GLY A 38 2.50 13.76 11.35
CA GLY A 38 1.04 13.66 11.45
C GLY A 38 0.28 14.35 10.31
N PRO A 39 0.35 13.82 9.08
CA PRO A 39 -0.31 14.44 7.93
C PRO A 39 -1.82 14.13 7.90
N ALA A 40 -2.55 15.00 7.19
CA ALA A 40 -3.88 14.65 6.69
C ALA A 40 -3.76 13.66 5.52
N ILE A 41 -4.75 12.79 5.38
CA ILE A 41 -4.91 11.81 4.29
C ILE A 41 -6.34 11.87 3.75
N ASP A 42 -6.59 11.18 2.63
CA ASP A 42 -7.83 11.29 1.82
C ASP A 42 -9.14 11.18 2.61
N ASN A 43 -9.20 10.36 3.66
CA ASN A 43 -10.39 10.16 4.49
C ASN A 43 -10.19 10.55 5.96
N GLY A 44 -9.02 11.12 6.32
CA GLY A 44 -8.65 11.23 7.72
C GLY A 44 -7.27 11.79 7.97
N PHE A 45 -6.61 11.27 8.98
CA PHE A 45 -5.25 11.65 9.37
C PHE A 45 -4.61 10.51 10.16
N TYR A 46 -3.30 10.59 10.34
CA TYR A 46 -2.62 9.77 11.33
C TYR A 46 -1.59 10.61 12.08
N TYR A 47 -1.02 10.05 13.13
CA TYR A 47 0.14 10.64 13.80
C TYR A 47 1.05 9.55 14.34
N ASP A 48 2.36 9.72 14.17
CA ASP A 48 3.39 8.82 14.65
C ASP A 48 3.94 9.24 16.02
N PHE A 49 4.01 8.29 16.95
CA PHE A 49 4.45 8.49 18.32
C PHE A 49 5.59 7.56 18.70
N ASP A 50 6.55 8.09 19.45
CA ASP A 50 7.62 7.34 20.10
C ASP A 50 7.49 7.47 21.61
N LEU A 51 7.17 6.37 22.27
CA LEU A 51 6.94 6.27 23.70
C LEU A 51 7.04 4.80 24.14
N GLU A 52 7.27 4.59 25.44
CA GLU A 52 7.38 3.25 26.02
C GLU A 52 6.03 2.51 26.08
N HIS A 53 4.93 3.25 26.27
CA HIS A 53 3.58 2.67 26.30
C HIS A 53 3.21 2.11 24.93
N HIS A 54 2.75 0.86 24.87
CA HIS A 54 2.31 0.23 23.64
C HIS A 54 0.80 0.44 23.48
N PHE A 55 0.40 1.22 22.48
CA PHE A 55 -1.00 1.49 22.20
C PHE A 55 -1.74 0.22 21.80
N THR A 56 -2.90 0.02 22.42
CA THR A 56 -3.86 -1.03 22.05
C THR A 56 -5.18 -0.41 21.61
N PRO A 57 -6.08 -1.17 20.95
CA PRO A 57 -7.41 -0.67 20.59
C PRO A 57 -8.21 -0.11 21.78
N GLU A 58 -7.93 -0.58 23.00
CA GLU A 58 -8.57 -0.14 24.25
C GLU A 58 -8.13 1.25 24.71
N ASP A 59 -6.98 1.75 24.23
CA ASP A 59 -6.53 3.13 24.50
C ASP A 59 -7.31 4.16 23.68
N LEU A 60 -7.78 3.78 22.49
CA LEU A 60 -8.40 4.72 21.54
C LEU A 60 -9.62 5.46 22.13
N PRO A 61 -10.55 4.83 22.87
CA PRO A 61 -11.65 5.54 23.52
C PRO A 61 -11.19 6.60 24.53
N ALA A 62 -10.10 6.37 25.26
CA ALA A 62 -9.56 7.33 26.22
C ALA A 62 -8.96 8.55 25.50
N ILE A 63 -8.20 8.30 24.42
CA ILE A 63 -7.63 9.35 23.57
C ILE A 63 -8.75 10.16 22.90
N GLU A 64 -9.79 9.52 22.34
CA GLU A 64 -10.95 10.20 21.76
C GLU A 64 -11.66 11.10 22.77
N LYS A 65 -11.87 10.61 23.99
CA LYS A 65 -12.49 11.40 25.07
C LYS A 65 -11.66 12.63 25.39
N LYS A 66 -10.33 12.48 25.43
CA LYS A 66 -9.41 13.60 25.68
C LYS A 66 -9.39 14.60 24.51
N MET A 67 -9.41 14.12 23.26
CA MET A 67 -9.53 14.97 22.08
C MET A 67 -10.83 15.80 22.11
N LYS A 68 -11.97 15.18 22.46
CA LYS A 68 -13.26 15.89 22.61
C LYS A 68 -13.20 16.97 23.69
N HIS A 69 -12.50 16.70 24.79
CA HIS A 69 -12.29 17.70 25.84
C HIS A 69 -11.45 18.90 25.35
N ILE A 70 -10.36 18.66 24.62
CA ILE A 70 -9.51 19.71 24.02
C ILE A 70 -10.27 20.54 22.97
N ILE A 71 -11.12 19.89 22.18
CA ILE A 71 -12.02 20.55 21.22
C ILE A 71 -12.99 21.49 21.94
N GLY A 72 -13.57 21.03 23.07
CA GLY A 72 -14.48 21.82 23.89
C GLY A 72 -13.84 23.07 24.50
N ALA A 73 -12.52 23.10 24.67
CA ALA A 73 -11.78 24.28 25.15
C ALA A 73 -11.60 25.37 24.09
N ALA A 74 -11.85 25.07 22.80
CA ALA A 74 -11.78 26.01 21.69
C ALA A 74 -10.47 26.83 21.60
N HIS A 75 -9.33 26.19 21.88
CA HIS A 75 -8.01 26.81 21.74
C HIS A 75 -7.74 27.28 20.31
N LYS A 76 -7.19 28.48 20.17
CA LYS A 76 -6.77 29.01 18.86
C LYS A 76 -5.52 28.29 18.37
N PHE A 77 -5.39 28.19 17.04
CA PHE A 77 -4.15 27.77 16.41
C PHE A 77 -3.31 29.01 16.08
N GLU A 78 -2.17 29.15 16.75
CA GLU A 78 -1.27 30.29 16.59
C GLU A 78 -0.01 29.87 15.85
N ARG A 79 0.25 30.49 14.69
CA ARG A 79 1.45 30.25 13.90
C ARG A 79 2.57 31.18 14.37
N VAL A 80 3.69 30.59 14.72
CA VAL A 80 4.93 31.30 15.09
C VAL A 80 6.01 30.89 14.09
N GLU A 81 6.70 31.86 13.50
CA GLU A 81 7.88 31.60 12.69
C GLU A 81 9.13 31.83 13.53
N LEU A 82 10.09 30.91 13.46
CA LEU A 82 11.36 31.03 14.16
C LEU A 82 12.52 30.87 13.17
N PRO A 83 13.65 31.57 13.40
CA PRO A 83 14.90 31.25 12.72
C PRO A 83 15.28 29.79 12.94
N ARG A 84 15.88 29.13 11.94
CA ARG A 84 16.27 27.71 12.00
C ARG A 84 17.06 27.37 13.27
N ALA A 85 18.05 28.19 13.64
CA ALA A 85 18.88 27.96 14.81
C ALA A 85 18.08 27.99 16.13
N GLU A 86 17.10 28.89 16.23
CA GLU A 86 16.22 28.98 17.39
C GLU A 86 15.24 27.81 17.44
N ALA A 87 14.67 27.42 16.30
CA ALA A 87 13.79 26.25 16.20
C ALA A 87 14.51 24.96 16.60
N LEU A 88 15.75 24.75 16.14
CA LEU A 88 16.58 23.62 16.53
C LEU A 88 16.80 23.59 18.04
N LYS A 89 17.30 24.69 18.62
CA LYS A 89 17.54 24.80 20.07
C LYS A 89 16.26 24.56 20.88
N HIS A 90 15.13 25.04 20.37
CA HIS A 90 13.82 24.91 21.01
C HIS A 90 13.35 23.46 21.07
N PHE A 91 13.39 22.72 19.95
CA PHE A 91 13.00 21.31 19.90
C PHE A 91 14.04 20.38 20.56
N GLU A 92 15.33 20.70 20.49
CA GLU A 92 16.38 20.01 21.25
C GLU A 92 16.18 20.14 22.76
N GLY A 93 15.86 21.35 23.24
CA GLY A 93 15.58 21.59 24.66
C GLY A 93 14.37 20.81 25.18
N LYS A 94 13.45 20.42 24.30
CA LYS A 94 12.30 19.54 24.59
C LYS A 94 12.58 18.06 24.32
N GLY A 95 13.75 17.72 23.79
CA GLY A 95 14.13 16.37 23.40
C GLY A 95 13.31 15.80 22.23
N GLU A 96 12.73 16.65 21.38
CA GLU A 96 11.94 16.26 20.20
C GLU A 96 12.85 15.88 19.02
N LYS A 97 13.58 14.76 19.15
CA LYS A 97 14.61 14.33 18.19
C LYS A 97 14.12 14.27 16.73
N TYR A 98 12.89 13.81 16.50
CA TYR A 98 12.33 13.71 15.14
C TYR A 98 12.07 15.07 14.51
N LYS A 99 11.66 16.07 15.30
CA LYS A 99 11.46 17.44 14.81
C LYS A 99 12.78 18.10 14.46
N VAL A 100 13.83 17.85 15.24
CA VAL A 100 15.20 18.30 14.96
C VAL A 100 15.69 17.72 13.63
N GLU A 101 15.52 16.42 13.40
CA GLU A 101 15.84 15.78 12.12
C GLU A 101 15.07 16.39 10.95
N LEU A 102 13.76 16.61 11.12
CA LEU A 102 12.93 17.24 10.08
C LEU A 102 13.41 18.65 9.72
N ILE A 103 13.82 19.45 10.71
CA ILE A 103 14.35 20.80 10.45
C ILE A 103 15.64 20.73 9.66
N ASN A 104 16.56 19.82 10.03
CA ASN A 104 17.85 19.67 9.37
C ASN A 104 17.71 19.30 7.88
N ASP A 105 16.70 18.50 7.55
CA ASP A 105 16.43 18.07 6.17
C ASP A 105 15.80 19.14 5.28
N LEU A 106 15.20 20.17 5.86
CA LEU A 106 14.61 21.25 5.07
C LEU A 106 15.72 22.00 4.31
N PRO A 107 15.50 22.45 3.06
CA PRO A 107 16.46 23.28 2.33
C PRO A 107 16.87 24.54 3.10
N GLU A 108 18.11 25.00 2.90
CA GLU A 108 18.57 26.28 3.45
C GLU A 108 17.64 27.43 3.01
N GLY A 109 17.32 28.35 3.92
CA GLY A 109 16.37 29.44 3.68
C GLY A 109 14.88 29.07 3.82
N SER A 110 14.54 27.79 4.10
CA SER A 110 13.15 27.40 4.38
C SER A 110 12.61 28.11 5.63
N VAL A 111 11.40 28.66 5.52
CA VAL A 111 10.68 29.23 6.67
C VAL A 111 10.27 28.11 7.62
N ILE A 112 10.74 28.18 8.86
CA ILE A 112 10.39 27.22 9.91
C ILE A 112 9.22 27.79 10.71
N SER A 113 8.06 27.14 10.60
CA SER A 113 6.87 27.51 11.39
C SER A 113 6.50 26.45 12.41
N ILE A 114 6.05 26.94 13.56
CA ILE A 114 5.52 26.19 14.68
C ILE A 114 4.07 26.61 14.87
N TYR A 115 3.18 25.63 15.04
CA TYR A 115 1.79 25.90 15.41
C TYR A 115 1.55 25.56 16.87
N LYS A 116 1.02 26.51 17.62
CA LYS A 116 0.64 26.34 19.03
C LYS A 116 -0.88 26.20 19.15
N SER A 117 -1.32 25.28 20.00
CA SER A 117 -2.72 25.12 20.40
C SER A 117 -2.79 24.72 21.87
N GLY A 118 -3.18 25.67 22.72
CA GLY A 118 -3.15 25.48 24.18
C GLY A 118 -1.72 25.13 24.66
N PRO A 119 -1.53 24.04 25.43
CA PRO A 119 -0.23 23.61 25.91
C PRO A 119 0.63 22.89 24.84
N PHE A 120 0.03 22.54 23.70
CA PHE A 120 0.72 21.80 22.65
C PHE A 120 1.29 22.72 21.58
N GLU A 121 2.42 22.33 21.02
CA GLU A 121 3.04 22.99 19.89
C GLU A 121 3.76 21.99 19.00
N ASP A 122 3.80 22.28 17.71
CA ASP A 122 4.33 21.34 16.74
C ASP A 122 5.00 22.04 15.56
N LEU A 123 6.06 21.43 15.03
CA LEU A 123 6.70 21.83 13.78
C LEU A 123 5.76 21.50 12.62
N CYS A 124 5.21 22.53 12.01
CA CYS A 124 4.15 22.34 11.03
C CYS A 124 4.04 23.54 10.08
N LYS A 125 3.80 23.27 8.80
CA LYS A 125 3.57 24.30 7.77
C LYS A 125 2.13 24.83 7.78
N GLY A 126 1.19 24.06 8.31
CA GLY A 126 -0.24 24.30 8.19
C GLY A 126 -0.76 24.03 6.76
N PRO A 127 -1.97 24.50 6.42
CA PRO A 127 -2.85 25.35 7.22
C PRO A 127 -3.66 24.60 8.29
N HIS A 128 -4.13 25.34 9.31
CA HIS A 128 -5.03 24.87 10.37
C HIS A 128 -6.37 25.63 10.35
N VAL A 129 -7.37 25.10 11.03
CA VAL A 129 -8.60 25.84 11.36
C VAL A 129 -8.31 26.92 12.40
N ASP A 130 -9.20 27.91 12.55
CA ASP A 130 -8.96 29.03 13.48
C ASP A 130 -8.85 28.61 14.95
N HIS A 131 -9.65 27.63 15.36
CA HIS A 131 -9.65 27.09 16.72
C HIS A 131 -10.18 25.65 16.78
N THR A 132 -9.79 24.90 17.81
CA THR A 132 -10.13 23.48 17.98
C THR A 132 -11.64 23.22 18.01
N GLY A 133 -12.44 24.18 18.50
CA GLY A 133 -13.90 24.08 18.55
C GLY A 133 -14.62 23.99 17.20
N LYS A 134 -13.92 24.23 16.07
CA LYS A 134 -14.48 23.99 14.72
C LYS A 134 -14.47 22.51 14.31
N LEU A 135 -13.74 21.67 15.04
CA LEU A 135 -13.56 20.25 14.74
C LEU A 135 -14.69 19.45 15.38
N LYS A 136 -15.40 18.63 14.60
CA LYS A 136 -16.62 17.96 15.08
C LYS A 136 -16.60 16.45 14.89
N ALA A 137 -16.61 15.99 13.64
CA ALA A 137 -16.84 14.59 13.32
C ALA A 137 -15.54 13.86 13.02
N PHE A 138 -15.07 13.08 13.99
CA PHE A 138 -13.89 12.22 13.85
C PHE A 138 -14.06 10.90 14.62
N LYS A 139 -13.29 9.89 14.22
CA LYS A 139 -13.19 8.59 14.88
C LYS A 139 -11.77 8.04 14.75
N LEU A 140 -11.16 7.62 15.85
CA LEU A 140 -9.92 6.84 15.81
C LEU A 140 -10.25 5.41 15.37
N THR A 141 -9.46 4.86 14.46
CA THR A 141 -9.77 3.59 13.80
C THR A 141 -8.89 2.45 14.29
N HIS A 142 -7.58 2.57 14.14
CA HIS A 142 -6.63 1.51 14.49
C HIS A 142 -5.24 2.07 14.78
N VAL A 143 -4.42 1.22 15.40
CA VAL A 143 -2.99 1.45 15.65
C VAL A 143 -2.19 0.60 14.66
N ALA A 144 -1.11 1.13 14.13
CA ALA A 144 -0.16 0.43 13.27
C ALA A 144 1.28 0.73 13.68
N GLY A 145 2.23 -0.12 13.28
CA GLY A 145 3.66 0.20 13.36
C GLY A 145 4.12 0.93 12.11
N ALA A 146 4.96 1.94 12.27
CA ALA A 146 5.60 2.65 11.15
C ALA A 146 7.08 2.87 11.45
N TYR A 147 7.95 2.48 10.52
CA TYR A 147 9.36 2.80 10.64
C TYR A 147 9.61 4.26 10.26
N TRP A 148 10.41 4.96 11.06
CA TRP A 148 10.80 6.33 10.74
C TRP A 148 11.43 6.40 9.34
N ARG A 149 10.95 7.32 8.49
CA ARG A 149 11.34 7.46 7.07
C ARG A 149 11.13 6.20 6.20
N GLY A 150 10.28 5.27 6.64
CA GLY A 150 9.98 4.04 5.89
C GLY A 150 11.14 3.05 5.82
N SER A 151 12.16 3.20 6.67
CA SER A 151 13.33 2.32 6.70
C SER A 151 13.35 1.46 7.96
N GLU A 152 13.35 0.13 7.79
CA GLU A 152 13.43 -0.85 8.88
C GLU A 152 14.69 -0.74 9.75
N LYS A 153 15.70 0.01 9.31
CA LYS A 153 16.91 0.31 10.08
C LYS A 153 16.70 1.41 11.14
N ASN A 154 15.59 2.14 11.05
CA ASN A 154 15.29 3.26 11.95
C ASN A 154 14.32 2.81 13.06
N ALA A 155 14.10 3.70 14.03
CA ALA A 155 13.18 3.45 15.13
C ALA A 155 11.76 3.11 14.62
N MET A 156 11.14 2.10 15.25
CA MET A 156 9.76 1.75 15.03
C MET A 156 8.86 2.67 15.87
N LEU A 157 7.98 3.40 15.20
CA LEU A 157 6.99 4.30 15.79
C LEU A 157 5.63 3.63 15.84
N GLN A 158 4.79 4.13 16.73
CA GLN A 158 3.40 3.72 16.85
C GLN A 158 2.51 4.77 16.19
N ARG A 159 1.78 4.37 15.15
CA ARG A 159 0.92 5.22 14.34
C ARG A 159 -0.53 5.03 14.76
N ILE A 160 -1.22 6.11 15.14
CA ILE A 160 -2.67 6.08 15.35
C ILE A 160 -3.35 6.66 14.11
N TYR A 161 -4.27 5.90 13.51
CA TYR A 161 -5.10 6.34 12.39
C TYR A 161 -6.47 6.82 12.84
N ALA A 162 -6.98 7.84 12.15
CA ALA A 162 -8.28 8.40 12.38
C ALA A 162 -8.95 8.79 11.07
N VAL A 163 -10.28 8.83 11.07
CA VAL A 163 -11.09 9.36 9.98
C VAL A 163 -11.84 10.59 10.44
N ALA A 164 -12.04 11.56 9.54
CA ALA A 164 -12.75 12.78 9.87
C ALA A 164 -13.44 13.39 8.66
N PHE A 165 -14.66 13.88 8.92
CA PHE A 165 -15.60 14.41 7.95
C PHE A 165 -16.21 15.72 8.43
N GLU A 166 -16.84 16.47 7.54
CA GLU A 166 -17.39 17.78 7.88
C GLU A 166 -18.57 17.65 8.83
N THR A 167 -19.38 16.60 8.64
CA THR A 167 -20.59 16.35 9.43
C THR A 167 -20.57 14.97 10.10
N PRO A 168 -21.26 14.81 11.25
CA PRO A 168 -21.46 13.50 11.87
C PRO A 168 -22.16 12.49 10.95
N ALA A 169 -23.09 12.95 10.10
CA ALA A 169 -23.80 12.09 9.17
C ALA A 169 -22.87 11.48 8.10
N GLU A 170 -21.93 12.26 7.57
CA GLU A 170 -20.91 11.76 6.64
C GLU A 170 -19.98 10.74 7.34
N LEU A 171 -19.59 11.00 8.59
CA LEU A 171 -18.79 10.06 9.38
C LEU A 171 -19.53 8.75 9.60
N ASP A 172 -20.79 8.79 10.03
CA ASP A 172 -21.59 7.58 10.26
C ASP A 172 -21.80 6.78 8.97
N ALA A 173 -22.05 7.47 7.85
CA ALA A 173 -22.15 6.83 6.54
C ALA A 173 -20.85 6.13 6.13
N TYR A 174 -19.70 6.78 6.33
CA TYR A 174 -18.39 6.20 6.06
C TYR A 174 -18.12 4.98 6.94
N LEU A 175 -18.37 5.08 8.24
CA LEU A 175 -18.16 3.97 9.17
C LEU A 175 -19.04 2.75 8.81
N LYS A 176 -20.30 3.00 8.43
CA LYS A 176 -21.19 1.95 7.93
C LYS A 176 -20.66 1.30 6.65
N GLN A 177 -20.13 2.08 5.72
CA GLN A 177 -19.52 1.56 4.49
C GLN A 177 -18.29 0.69 4.81
N GLN A 178 -17.44 1.11 5.74
CA GLN A 178 -16.27 0.33 6.17
C GLN A 178 -16.68 -0.98 6.86
N GLU A 179 -17.74 -0.97 7.67
CA GLU A 179 -18.29 -2.19 8.27
C GLU A 179 -18.78 -3.18 7.20
N GLU A 180 -19.49 -2.66 6.19
CA GLU A 180 -19.95 -3.44 5.04
C GLU A 180 -18.78 -3.98 4.20
N ALA A 181 -17.73 -3.18 3.99
CA ALA A 181 -16.52 -3.64 3.30
C ALA A 181 -15.80 -4.75 4.10
N ALA A 182 -15.68 -4.59 5.42
CA ALA A 182 -15.05 -5.58 6.30
C ALA A 182 -15.80 -6.93 6.33
N LYS A 183 -17.13 -6.92 6.10
CA LYS A 183 -17.91 -8.17 5.92
C LYS A 183 -17.54 -8.92 4.65
N ARG A 184 -17.04 -8.22 3.63
CA ARG A 184 -16.70 -8.75 2.30
C ARG A 184 -15.20 -8.98 2.10
N ASP A 185 -14.41 -8.87 3.16
CA ASP A 185 -12.97 -9.14 3.14
C ASP A 185 -12.71 -10.62 2.79
N HIS A 186 -11.96 -10.87 1.71
CA HIS A 186 -11.67 -12.23 1.22
C HIS A 186 -10.84 -13.05 2.21
N ARG A 187 -10.17 -12.44 3.18
CA ARG A 187 -9.44 -13.14 4.26
C ARG A 187 -10.42 -13.69 5.29
N LYS A 188 -11.47 -12.93 5.59
CA LYS A 188 -12.56 -13.38 6.47
C LYS A 188 -13.38 -14.45 5.78
N LEU A 189 -13.84 -14.17 4.56
CA LEU A 189 -14.64 -15.12 3.78
C LEU A 189 -13.85 -16.37 3.42
N GLY A 190 -12.57 -16.24 3.04
CA GLY A 190 -11.70 -17.37 2.73
C GLY A 190 -11.57 -18.35 3.88
N ARG A 191 -11.51 -17.86 5.12
CA ARG A 191 -11.51 -18.70 6.32
C ARG A 191 -12.89 -19.29 6.62
N GLN A 192 -13.94 -18.49 6.53
CA GLN A 192 -15.32 -18.92 6.84
C GLN A 192 -15.85 -19.98 5.87
N LEU A 193 -15.41 -19.93 4.61
CA LEU A 193 -15.83 -20.82 3.53
C LEU A 193 -14.80 -21.92 3.21
N ASP A 194 -13.72 -22.01 3.99
CA ASP A 194 -12.65 -22.99 3.80
C ASP A 194 -12.05 -22.98 2.39
N LEU A 195 -11.68 -21.80 1.88
CA LEU A 195 -11.19 -21.63 0.51
C LEU A 195 -9.67 -21.77 0.41
N TYR A 196 -8.94 -21.21 1.37
CA TYR A 196 -7.49 -21.23 1.39
C TYR A 196 -6.93 -20.97 2.79
N SER A 197 -5.65 -21.27 2.97
CA SER A 197 -4.86 -20.85 4.14
C SER A 197 -3.48 -20.34 3.74
N ILE A 198 -2.87 -19.56 4.64
CA ILE A 198 -1.48 -19.13 4.56
C ILE A 198 -0.87 -19.44 5.92
N ASN A 199 0.14 -20.29 5.95
CA ASN A 199 0.69 -20.85 7.18
C ASN A 199 2.16 -20.45 7.32
N GLU A 200 2.58 -20.09 8.54
CA GLU A 200 3.98 -19.70 8.81
C GLU A 200 4.98 -20.81 8.47
N THR A 201 4.61 -22.07 8.72
CA THR A 201 5.44 -23.25 8.38
C THR A 201 5.74 -23.36 6.89
N VAL A 202 4.79 -22.98 6.03
CA VAL A 202 4.97 -23.01 4.57
C VAL A 202 5.70 -21.75 4.10
N GLY A 203 5.37 -20.61 4.71
CA GLY A 203 5.99 -19.33 4.44
C GLY A 203 4.96 -18.25 4.09
N PRO A 204 5.22 -16.99 4.46
CA PRO A 204 4.28 -15.91 4.24
C PRO A 204 4.10 -15.62 2.75
N GLY A 205 2.85 -15.40 2.33
CA GLY A 205 2.50 -15.10 0.95
C GLY A 205 2.53 -16.33 0.02
N LEU A 206 2.61 -17.55 0.56
CA LEU A 206 2.46 -18.79 -0.18
C LEU A 206 1.11 -19.43 0.17
N VAL A 207 0.20 -19.42 -0.79
CA VAL A 207 -1.21 -19.77 -0.59
C VAL A 207 -1.41 -21.28 -0.73
N LEU A 208 -2.02 -21.90 0.28
CA LEU A 208 -2.53 -23.26 0.22
C LEU A 208 -4.00 -23.22 -0.18
N TRP A 209 -4.31 -23.68 -1.40
CA TRP A 209 -5.68 -23.78 -1.87
C TRP A 209 -6.37 -25.01 -1.28
N HIS A 210 -7.48 -24.80 -0.59
CA HIS A 210 -8.30 -25.89 -0.02
C HIS A 210 -9.28 -26.42 -1.08
N PRO A 211 -9.94 -27.57 -0.90
CA PRO A 211 -10.81 -28.16 -1.92
C PRO A 211 -11.88 -27.20 -2.48
N ASN A 212 -12.50 -26.36 -1.65
CA ASN A 212 -13.51 -25.40 -2.11
C ASN A 212 -12.89 -24.29 -2.97
N GLY A 213 -11.77 -23.71 -2.52
CA GLY A 213 -11.08 -22.67 -3.30
C GLY A 213 -10.43 -23.23 -4.56
N ALA A 214 -9.87 -24.43 -4.50
CA ALA A 214 -9.30 -25.13 -5.64
C ALA A 214 -10.37 -25.44 -6.71
N ARG A 215 -11.61 -25.74 -6.31
CA ARG A 215 -12.72 -25.89 -7.25
C ARG A 215 -13.04 -24.58 -7.97
N ILE A 216 -13.16 -23.47 -7.23
CA ILE A 216 -13.39 -22.14 -7.83
C ILE A 216 -12.27 -21.81 -8.83
N ARG A 217 -11.03 -22.01 -8.41
CA ARG A 217 -9.85 -21.82 -9.25
C ARG A 217 -9.91 -22.69 -10.51
N HIS A 218 -10.27 -23.96 -10.39
CA HIS A 218 -10.41 -24.88 -11.53
C HIS A 218 -11.45 -24.39 -12.55
N GLU A 219 -12.61 -23.92 -12.11
CA GLU A 219 -13.64 -23.39 -13.02
C GLU A 219 -13.13 -22.15 -13.77
N ILE A 220 -12.45 -21.23 -13.07
CA ILE A 220 -11.85 -20.04 -13.68
C ILE A 220 -10.77 -20.42 -14.69
N GLU A 221 -9.86 -21.33 -14.33
CA GLU A 221 -8.78 -21.79 -15.22
C GLU A 221 -9.31 -22.54 -16.44
N THR A 222 -10.37 -23.33 -16.28
CA THR A 222 -11.03 -24.05 -17.39
C THR A 222 -11.67 -23.06 -18.35
N PHE A 223 -12.47 -22.12 -17.85
CA PHE A 223 -13.04 -21.03 -18.65
C PHE A 223 -11.95 -20.25 -19.38
N TRP A 224 -10.89 -19.87 -18.67
CA TRP A 224 -9.76 -19.16 -19.26
C TRP A 224 -9.14 -19.92 -20.43
N LYS A 225 -8.86 -21.22 -20.28
CA LYS A 225 -8.29 -22.05 -21.35
C LYS A 225 -9.21 -22.11 -22.57
N GLU A 226 -10.50 -22.35 -22.33
CA GLU A 226 -11.50 -22.43 -23.41
C GLU A 226 -11.61 -21.13 -24.19
N GLU A 227 -11.64 -19.98 -23.52
CA GLU A 227 -11.68 -18.68 -24.18
C GLU A 227 -10.38 -18.38 -24.94
N HIS A 228 -9.21 -18.76 -24.40
CA HIS A 228 -7.93 -18.59 -25.10
C HIS A 228 -7.87 -19.42 -26.38
N PHE A 229 -8.32 -20.68 -26.35
CA PHE A 229 -8.41 -21.49 -27.56
C PHE A 229 -9.36 -20.88 -28.60
N LYS A 230 -10.53 -20.37 -28.17
CA LYS A 230 -11.47 -19.65 -29.06
C LYS A 230 -10.85 -18.36 -29.63
N GLY A 231 -10.01 -17.68 -28.85
CA GLY A 231 -9.27 -16.49 -29.22
C GLY A 231 -8.04 -16.75 -30.12
N GLY A 232 -7.80 -18.01 -30.50
CA GLY A 232 -6.67 -18.38 -31.36
C GLY A 232 -5.32 -18.30 -30.65
N TYR A 233 -5.30 -18.55 -29.34
CA TYR A 233 -4.07 -18.74 -28.57
C TYR A 233 -3.72 -20.22 -28.48
N ASP A 234 -2.43 -20.50 -28.58
CA ASP A 234 -1.85 -21.79 -28.20
C ASP A 234 -1.33 -21.73 -26.77
N LEU A 235 -1.43 -22.84 -26.05
CA LEU A 235 -0.92 -22.94 -24.69
C LEU A 235 0.51 -23.46 -24.67
N VAL A 236 1.35 -22.81 -23.89
CA VAL A 236 2.71 -23.27 -23.56
C VAL A 236 2.83 -23.53 -22.07
N ASN A 237 3.79 -24.36 -21.68
CA ASN A 237 4.12 -24.60 -20.27
C ASN A 237 5.63 -24.53 -20.06
N THR A 238 6.06 -23.72 -19.11
CA THR A 238 7.48 -23.42 -18.90
C THR A 238 7.93 -23.74 -17.48
N PRO A 239 9.20 -24.13 -17.27
CA PRO A 239 9.73 -24.44 -15.94
C PRO A 239 9.59 -23.27 -14.93
N HIS A 240 9.69 -23.58 -13.64
CA HIS A 240 9.66 -22.57 -12.57
C HIS A 240 11.03 -21.97 -12.23
N ILE A 241 12.12 -22.54 -12.77
CA ILE A 241 13.49 -22.13 -12.47
C ILE A 241 14.27 -21.90 -13.76
N GLY A 242 15.20 -20.95 -13.73
CA GLY A 242 16.07 -20.64 -14.85
C GLY A 242 17.46 -20.20 -14.38
N ARG A 243 18.49 -20.45 -15.19
CA ARG A 243 19.87 -20.03 -14.92
C ARG A 243 20.00 -18.51 -14.90
N ALA A 244 20.95 -17.97 -14.12
CA ALA A 244 21.29 -16.54 -14.08
C ALA A 244 21.37 -15.90 -15.48
N GLN A 245 22.05 -16.56 -16.42
CA GLN A 245 22.23 -16.08 -17.79
C GLN A 245 20.91 -15.75 -18.52
N LEU A 246 19.83 -16.49 -18.28
CA LEU A 246 18.50 -16.20 -18.87
C LEU A 246 17.97 -14.84 -18.39
N TRP A 247 18.16 -14.56 -17.11
CA TRP A 247 17.68 -13.36 -16.44
C TRP A 247 18.58 -12.14 -16.71
N GLU A 248 19.89 -12.37 -16.85
CA GLU A 248 20.84 -11.36 -17.34
C GLU A 248 20.51 -10.95 -18.78
N THR A 249 20.32 -11.93 -19.66
CA THR A 249 20.03 -11.68 -21.08
C THR A 249 18.72 -10.92 -21.27
N SER A 250 17.71 -11.23 -20.45
CA SER A 250 16.43 -10.52 -20.48
C SER A 250 16.42 -9.20 -19.68
N GLY A 251 17.52 -8.85 -19.00
CA GLY A 251 17.65 -7.63 -18.19
C GLY A 251 17.00 -7.67 -16.80
N HIS A 252 16.32 -8.76 -16.44
CA HIS A 252 15.60 -8.88 -15.17
C HIS A 252 16.54 -8.89 -13.95
N LEU A 253 17.74 -9.46 -14.05
CA LEU A 253 18.71 -9.38 -12.95
C LEU A 253 19.27 -7.98 -12.74
N GLY A 254 19.16 -7.07 -13.71
CA GLY A 254 19.53 -5.66 -13.52
C GLY A 254 18.47 -4.91 -12.72
N PHE A 255 17.21 -4.97 -13.16
CA PHE A 255 16.13 -4.15 -12.61
C PHE A 255 15.29 -4.81 -11.52
N TYR A 256 15.29 -6.14 -11.46
CA TYR A 256 14.33 -6.92 -10.66
C TYR A 256 14.97 -7.75 -9.55
N LYS A 257 16.30 -7.69 -9.38
CA LYS A 257 17.06 -8.54 -8.45
C LYS A 257 16.54 -8.51 -7.02
N ASP A 258 16.23 -7.32 -6.50
CA ASP A 258 15.74 -7.14 -5.13
C ASP A 258 14.33 -7.73 -4.92
N SER A 259 13.58 -7.93 -6.01
CA SER A 259 12.25 -8.52 -6.04
C SER A 259 12.27 -10.00 -6.47
N MET A 260 13.44 -10.59 -6.70
CA MET A 260 13.61 -12.01 -6.98
C MET A 260 13.95 -12.77 -5.69
N TYR A 261 13.57 -14.05 -5.64
CA TYR A 261 14.09 -14.93 -4.60
C TYR A 261 15.60 -15.09 -4.75
N ALA A 262 16.29 -15.31 -3.62
CA ALA A 262 17.72 -15.58 -3.62
C ALA A 262 18.07 -16.77 -4.55
N PRO A 263 19.24 -16.72 -5.22
CA PRO A 263 19.64 -17.80 -6.11
C PRO A 263 19.86 -19.10 -5.33
N MET A 264 19.56 -20.21 -6.01
CA MET A 264 20.01 -21.55 -5.65
C MET A 264 21.32 -21.81 -6.38
N ASP A 265 22.42 -22.01 -5.63
CA ASP A 265 23.69 -22.45 -6.20
C ASP A 265 23.66 -23.98 -6.39
N ILE A 266 23.80 -24.42 -7.64
CA ILE A 266 23.90 -25.83 -8.01
C ILE A 266 25.20 -25.99 -8.81
N ASP A 267 26.21 -26.58 -8.20
CA ASP A 267 27.53 -26.84 -8.78
C ASP A 267 28.25 -25.58 -9.32
N GLY A 268 28.11 -24.44 -8.62
CA GLY A 268 28.69 -23.16 -9.01
C GLY A 268 27.87 -22.40 -10.06
N ILE A 269 26.66 -22.87 -10.38
CA ILE A 269 25.74 -22.22 -11.30
C ILE A 269 24.53 -21.72 -10.52
N GLU A 270 24.27 -20.42 -10.60
CA GLU A 270 23.12 -19.80 -9.98
C GLU A 270 21.83 -20.03 -10.78
N TYR A 271 20.80 -20.51 -10.09
CA TYR A 271 19.43 -20.64 -10.59
C TYR A 271 18.50 -19.77 -9.78
N TYR A 272 17.51 -19.18 -10.45
CA TYR A 272 16.48 -18.37 -9.82
C TYR A 272 15.09 -18.96 -10.07
N ALA A 273 14.22 -18.85 -9.07
CA ALA A 273 12.78 -19.02 -9.27
C ALA A 273 12.27 -17.89 -10.19
N LYS A 274 11.41 -18.22 -11.15
CA LYS A 274 10.98 -17.27 -12.17
C LYS A 274 10.13 -16.14 -11.58
N PRO A 275 10.48 -14.86 -11.75
CA PRO A 275 9.62 -13.74 -11.39
C PRO A 275 8.57 -13.41 -12.46
N MET A 276 8.79 -13.89 -13.70
CA MET A 276 8.00 -13.64 -14.91
C MET A 276 8.18 -14.80 -15.92
N ASN A 277 7.23 -15.01 -16.84
CA ASN A 277 7.29 -16.11 -17.82
C ASN A 277 7.96 -15.73 -19.15
N CYS A 278 8.01 -14.43 -19.47
CA CYS A 278 8.43 -13.90 -20.77
C CYS A 278 9.71 -14.53 -21.33
N PRO A 279 10.83 -14.63 -20.56
CA PRO A 279 12.07 -15.17 -21.10
C PRO A 279 11.95 -16.61 -21.61
N PHE A 280 11.12 -17.44 -20.97
CA PHE A 280 10.92 -18.81 -21.40
C PHE A 280 10.10 -18.90 -22.70
N HIS A 281 9.10 -18.02 -22.87
CA HIS A 281 8.30 -17.96 -24.11
C HIS A 281 9.19 -17.56 -25.29
N ILE A 282 10.17 -16.67 -25.06
CA ILE A 282 11.18 -16.32 -26.06
C ILE A 282 12.12 -17.48 -26.39
N GLU A 283 12.51 -18.31 -25.42
CA GLU A 283 13.30 -19.52 -25.72
C GLU A 283 12.50 -20.56 -26.52
N ILE A 284 11.19 -20.67 -26.30
CA ILE A 284 10.30 -21.46 -27.17
C ILE A 284 10.28 -20.90 -28.60
N TYR A 285 10.20 -19.57 -28.75
CA TYR A 285 10.28 -18.93 -30.06
C TYR A 285 11.59 -19.26 -30.78
N LYS A 286 12.72 -19.15 -30.09
CA LYS A 286 14.04 -19.42 -30.67
C LYS A 286 14.27 -20.88 -31.06
N ALA A 287 13.47 -21.82 -30.54
CA ALA A 287 13.65 -23.25 -30.80
C ALA A 287 13.45 -23.60 -32.29
N ASN A 288 12.70 -22.79 -33.04
CA ASN A 288 12.43 -23.00 -34.46
C ASN A 288 12.63 -21.73 -35.28
N SER A 289 12.82 -21.90 -36.60
CA SER A 289 12.76 -20.77 -37.55
C SER A 289 11.30 -20.46 -37.89
N HIS A 290 10.94 -19.18 -37.90
CA HIS A 290 9.58 -18.71 -38.19
C HIS A 290 9.55 -17.87 -39.47
N SER A 291 8.56 -18.10 -40.32
CA SER A 291 8.25 -17.26 -41.47
C SER A 291 7.36 -16.09 -41.02
N TYR A 292 7.41 -14.98 -41.75
CA TYR A 292 6.46 -13.87 -41.56
C TYR A 292 4.99 -14.32 -41.73
N ARG A 293 4.76 -15.44 -42.43
CA ARG A 293 3.43 -16.03 -42.63
C ARG A 293 2.89 -16.76 -41.39
N ASP A 294 3.78 -17.15 -40.48
CA ASP A 294 3.42 -17.83 -39.25
C ASP A 294 3.00 -16.83 -38.16
N LEU A 295 3.24 -15.53 -38.39
CA LEU A 295 2.87 -14.46 -37.48
C LEU A 295 1.45 -13.95 -37.76
N PRO A 296 0.66 -13.61 -36.73
CA PRO A 296 1.05 -13.51 -35.32
C PRO A 296 0.98 -14.86 -34.58
N LEU A 297 1.97 -15.13 -33.74
CA LEU A 297 1.94 -16.23 -32.76
C LEU A 297 1.37 -15.70 -31.46
N ARG A 298 0.34 -16.37 -30.92
CA ARG A 298 -0.27 -16.01 -29.64
C ARG A 298 -0.09 -17.14 -28.66
N TRP A 299 0.81 -16.98 -27.70
CA TRP A 299 1.08 -18.00 -26.70
C TRP A 299 0.62 -17.56 -25.33
N ALA A 300 -0.16 -18.41 -24.66
CA ALA A 300 -0.65 -18.17 -23.33
C ALA A 300 -0.19 -19.27 -22.36
N GLU A 301 0.00 -18.90 -21.10
CA GLU A 301 0.38 -19.81 -20.02
C GLU A 301 -0.29 -19.39 -18.72
N LEU A 302 -0.91 -20.33 -18.02
CA LEU A 302 -1.20 -20.17 -16.59
C LEU A 302 0.12 -20.30 -15.81
N GLY A 303 0.94 -19.26 -15.91
CA GLY A 303 2.35 -19.27 -15.53
C GLY A 303 2.54 -18.93 -14.07
N THR A 304 2.99 -19.91 -13.28
CA THR A 304 3.26 -19.68 -11.85
C THR A 304 4.63 -19.07 -11.62
N VAL A 305 4.64 -17.89 -11.04
CA VAL A 305 5.83 -17.07 -10.78
C VAL A 305 5.99 -16.77 -9.30
N TYR A 306 7.20 -16.37 -8.92
CA TYR A 306 7.58 -16.07 -7.55
C TYR A 306 8.28 -14.71 -7.44
N ARG A 307 7.75 -13.83 -6.58
CA ARG A 307 8.29 -12.50 -6.32
C ARG A 307 8.58 -12.32 -4.85
N PHE A 308 9.76 -11.82 -4.51
CA PHE A 308 10.18 -11.54 -3.16
C PHE A 308 9.57 -10.22 -2.66
N GLU A 309 8.28 -10.27 -2.35
CA GLU A 309 7.59 -9.16 -1.69
C GLU A 309 7.98 -9.10 -0.20
N LYS A 310 8.20 -7.89 0.34
CA LYS A 310 8.49 -7.72 1.77
C LYS A 310 7.36 -8.28 2.61
N ALA A 311 7.67 -8.93 3.73
CA ALA A 311 6.64 -9.61 4.55
C ALA A 311 5.52 -8.65 5.01
N GLY A 312 5.87 -7.40 5.34
CA GLY A 312 4.90 -6.38 5.78
C GLY A 312 3.93 -5.87 4.71
N VAL A 313 4.15 -6.16 3.42
CA VAL A 313 3.23 -5.74 2.35
C VAL A 313 2.30 -6.87 1.88
N LEU A 314 2.46 -8.08 2.40
CA LEU A 314 1.64 -9.23 2.01
C LEU A 314 0.22 -9.09 2.54
N HIS A 315 -0.77 -9.45 1.72
CA HIS A 315 -2.18 -9.24 2.06
C HIS A 315 -3.12 -10.28 1.45
N GLY A 316 -3.42 -11.35 2.22
CA GLY A 316 -4.32 -12.43 1.79
C GLY A 316 -3.93 -12.95 0.41
N LEU A 317 -4.90 -13.02 -0.52
CA LEU A 317 -4.67 -13.31 -1.94
C LEU A 317 -4.30 -12.11 -2.83
N MET A 318 -4.42 -10.86 -2.35
CA MET A 318 -4.23 -9.66 -3.19
C MET A 318 -2.75 -9.34 -3.43
N ARG A 319 -1.88 -9.64 -2.46
CA ARG A 319 -0.44 -9.45 -2.56
C ARG A 319 0.27 -10.62 -1.91
N VAL A 320 0.85 -11.47 -2.75
CA VAL A 320 1.43 -12.78 -2.40
C VAL A 320 2.82 -12.92 -3.02
N ARG A 321 3.59 -13.90 -2.57
CA ARG A 321 4.92 -14.19 -3.12
C ARG A 321 4.89 -15.22 -4.23
N GLY A 322 3.95 -16.16 -4.21
CA GLY A 322 3.74 -17.15 -5.26
C GLY A 322 2.34 -17.02 -5.84
N PHE A 323 2.24 -16.86 -7.15
CA PHE A 323 0.96 -16.70 -7.84
C PHE A 323 1.04 -17.19 -9.29
N THR A 324 -0.12 -17.52 -9.84
CA THR A 324 -0.27 -17.94 -11.23
C THR A 324 -0.91 -16.80 -12.00
N GLN A 325 -0.22 -16.34 -13.04
CA GLN A 325 -0.74 -15.32 -13.95
C GLN A 325 -1.44 -15.99 -15.11
N ASP A 326 -2.52 -15.37 -15.58
CA ASP A 326 -3.09 -15.53 -16.92
C ASP A 326 -2.19 -14.84 -17.96
N ASP A 327 -0.96 -15.32 -18.09
CA ASP A 327 0.07 -14.66 -18.88
C ASP A 327 -0.04 -15.01 -20.37
N ALA A 328 0.29 -14.06 -21.24
CA ALA A 328 0.34 -14.29 -22.68
C ALA A 328 1.37 -13.39 -23.35
N HIS A 329 2.09 -13.96 -24.32
CA HIS A 329 3.06 -13.25 -25.15
C HIS A 329 2.70 -13.44 -26.62
N LEU A 330 2.45 -12.31 -27.28
CA LEU A 330 2.15 -12.27 -28.70
C LEU A 330 3.40 -11.84 -29.46
N ILE A 331 3.78 -12.63 -30.46
CA ILE A 331 4.91 -12.33 -31.34
C ILE A 331 4.31 -12.00 -32.71
N CYS A 332 4.47 -10.76 -33.13
CA CYS A 332 3.87 -10.24 -34.35
C CYS A 332 4.82 -9.28 -35.06
N THR A 333 4.53 -8.96 -36.32
CA THR A 333 5.26 -7.90 -37.03
C THR A 333 4.81 -6.53 -36.53
N GLN A 334 5.61 -5.49 -36.83
CA GLN A 334 5.27 -4.13 -36.43
C GLN A 334 3.94 -3.65 -37.05
N GLU A 335 3.64 -4.08 -38.27
CA GLU A 335 2.39 -3.75 -38.97
C GLU A 335 1.16 -4.44 -38.36
N GLN A 336 1.35 -5.59 -37.72
CA GLN A 336 0.28 -6.35 -37.06
C GLN A 336 -0.04 -5.81 -35.65
N MET A 337 0.89 -5.06 -35.05
CA MET A 337 0.82 -4.64 -33.64
C MET A 337 -0.49 -3.93 -33.27
N GLU A 338 -0.96 -2.99 -34.10
CA GLU A 338 -2.20 -2.25 -33.82
C GLU A 338 -3.42 -3.20 -33.77
N ALA A 339 -3.53 -4.09 -34.75
CA ALA A 339 -4.62 -5.05 -34.82
C ALA A 339 -4.61 -6.01 -33.63
N GLU A 340 -3.43 -6.51 -33.24
CA GLU A 340 -3.28 -7.41 -32.08
C GLU A 340 -3.61 -6.71 -30.76
N VAL A 341 -3.22 -5.45 -30.56
CA VAL A 341 -3.59 -4.68 -29.36
C VAL A 341 -5.11 -4.50 -29.26
N ILE A 342 -5.78 -4.17 -30.37
CA ILE A 342 -7.24 -4.04 -30.41
C ILE A 342 -7.91 -5.38 -30.09
N GLU A 343 -7.38 -6.49 -30.61
CA GLU A 343 -7.87 -7.84 -30.32
C GLU A 343 -7.74 -8.19 -28.83
N VAL A 344 -6.56 -7.98 -28.25
CA VAL A 344 -6.29 -8.24 -26.83
C VAL A 344 -7.21 -7.41 -25.93
N LEU A 345 -7.44 -6.14 -26.25
CA LEU A 345 -8.36 -5.30 -25.49
C LEU A 345 -9.79 -5.82 -25.57
N ARG A 346 -10.26 -6.18 -26.77
CA ARG A 346 -11.60 -6.74 -26.95
C ARG A 346 -11.77 -8.05 -26.18
N PHE A 347 -10.78 -8.93 -26.26
CA PHE A 347 -10.73 -10.21 -25.57
C PHE A 347 -10.75 -10.03 -24.05
N SER A 348 -9.89 -9.14 -23.53
CA SER A 348 -9.82 -8.82 -22.09
C SER A 348 -11.14 -8.25 -21.57
N MET A 349 -11.77 -7.34 -22.32
CA MET A 349 -13.08 -6.79 -21.97
C MET A 349 -14.18 -7.84 -21.99
N ASN A 350 -14.11 -8.82 -22.90
CA ASN A 350 -15.06 -9.94 -22.91
C ASN A 350 -14.94 -10.78 -21.63
N ILE A 351 -13.71 -11.15 -21.24
CA ILE A 351 -13.45 -11.87 -19.99
C ILE A 351 -14.01 -11.08 -18.79
N LEU A 352 -13.66 -9.80 -18.65
CA LEU A 352 -14.13 -8.97 -17.53
C LEU A 352 -15.67 -8.92 -17.45
N ARG A 353 -16.34 -8.70 -18.59
CA ARG A 353 -17.81 -8.68 -18.65
C ARG A 353 -18.44 -10.00 -18.26
N THR A 354 -17.83 -11.14 -18.57
CA THR A 354 -18.31 -12.46 -18.14
C THR A 354 -18.32 -12.59 -16.62
N PHE A 355 -17.37 -11.95 -15.92
CA PHE A 355 -17.34 -11.87 -14.46
C PHE A 355 -18.16 -10.71 -13.87
N GLY A 356 -18.88 -9.95 -14.72
CA GLY A 356 -19.72 -8.83 -14.30
C GLY A 356 -18.95 -7.56 -13.91
N LEU A 357 -17.72 -7.40 -14.43
CA LEU A 357 -16.84 -6.26 -14.18
C LEU A 357 -16.83 -5.25 -15.35
#